data_AF-A0A7R9U2Q6-F1
#
_entry.id   AF-A0A7R9U2Q6-F1
#
_cell.length_a   1.000
_cell.length_b   1.000
_cell.length_c   1.000
_cell.angle_alpha   90.00
_cell.angle_beta   90.00
_cell.angle_gamma   90.00
#
_symmetry.space_group_name_H-M   'P 1'
#
loop_
_entity.id
_entity.type
_entity.pdbx_description
1 polymer ?
#
loop_
_entity_poly.entity_id
_entity_poly.type
_entity_poly.pdbx_seq_one_letter_code
_entity_poly.pdbx_strand_id
1 'polypeptide(L)'
;MKDGVVWRLLRTTGLIWALVRLCASAEPKVPFCRKGHGAAVAHFGAQGYQMLVFGGKGHDWRIASKGTVFLSDLWALQMELDDDLDSVATFHWTQLKPPGAIPVSRWKMAMSGANSSRAVAVMGGDHHQSAKVNRNDTWFYWPALNRWQPLHAIGEQPKPRRAHIALETPSGLLVHGGKFSGKQCLADVRILTVEYDAQGISSDVAPSWRAGASFPDKCRWGAAAALLRIGEDTRLAQQGDRYAIEKAVGNGTATVMALFGGRRVRKDDAYHYYDDLWFYYLEEDRWELGNPDRGARPQARDHHSMNYVADTKTLYVFGGRLAESAEASSVLNDLWAIPLREVTVDGHVRVQAGSWQRIEAASSIPQSRFLHTGSVWYGPNGTSDGALVIFGGEHIKKSGGNPKLNDAWLYLPSKQIWTVISVNGCNAGDDGYPRGLSISMSLFEAFAAVILVAGISWLVCQQWAHRREYSPIEDEDEEF
;
A
#
# COMPACT_ATOMS: atom_id res chain seq x y z
N MET A 1 -12.87 -0.45 34.24
CA MET A 1 -11.79 0.40 33.71
C MET A 1 -11.72 1.66 34.55
N LYS A 2 -10.64 1.82 35.30
CA LYS A 2 -10.12 3.10 35.78
C LYS A 2 -8.63 3.03 35.40
N ASP A 3 -8.10 4.04 34.74
CA ASP A 3 -6.69 4.13 34.31
C ASP A 3 -6.21 3.03 33.33
N GLY A 4 -7.03 2.65 32.34
CA GLY A 4 -6.57 1.81 31.21
C GLY A 4 -6.24 0.35 31.55
N VAL A 5 -6.55 -0.13 32.75
CA VAL A 5 -6.30 -1.52 33.18
C VAL A 5 -7.56 -2.39 33.00
N VAL A 6 -7.39 -3.55 32.36
CA VAL A 6 -8.39 -4.63 32.28
C VAL A 6 -7.98 -5.74 33.23
N TRP A 7 -8.81 -6.01 34.24
CA TRP A 7 -8.64 -7.14 35.14
C TRP A 7 -9.42 -8.35 34.61
N ARG A 8 -8.78 -9.51 34.48
CA ARG A 8 -9.45 -10.77 34.14
C ARG A 8 -9.27 -11.78 35.26
N LEU A 9 -10.38 -12.25 35.81
CA LEU A 9 -10.42 -13.32 36.81
C LEU A 9 -10.31 -14.66 36.07
N LEU A 10 -9.26 -15.44 36.33
CA LEU A 10 -9.12 -16.80 35.82
C LEU A 10 -9.34 -17.79 36.95
N ARG A 11 -10.17 -18.80 36.69
CA ARG A 11 -10.46 -19.88 37.63
C ARG A 11 -9.57 -21.07 37.26
N THR A 12 -8.62 -21.41 38.12
CA THR A 12 -7.91 -22.70 38.03
C THR A 12 -8.68 -23.75 38.85
N THR A 13 -8.40 -25.03 38.62
CA THR A 13 -9.09 -26.18 39.23
C THR A 13 -8.81 -26.36 40.73
N GLY A 14 -8.22 -25.36 41.40
CA GLY A 14 -8.09 -25.25 42.85
C GLY A 14 -8.25 -23.79 43.26
N LEU A 15 -8.75 -23.54 44.48
CA LEU A 15 -9.14 -22.25 45.08
C LEU A 15 -7.99 -21.22 45.23
N ILE A 16 -7.29 -20.85 44.15
CA ILE A 16 -6.28 -19.80 44.13
C ILE A 16 -6.60 -18.82 43.00
N TRP A 17 -6.84 -17.56 43.38
CA TRP A 17 -7.00 -16.46 42.43
C TRP A 17 -5.63 -15.92 42.04
N ALA A 18 -5.26 -16.02 40.76
CA ALA A 18 -4.06 -15.37 40.23
C ALA A 18 -4.43 -14.04 39.56
N LEU A 19 -3.85 -12.94 40.04
CA LEU A 19 -3.96 -11.63 39.42
C LEU A 19 -2.88 -11.52 38.33
N VAL A 20 -3.24 -11.75 37.07
CA VAL A 20 -2.30 -11.61 35.95
C VAL A 20 -2.35 -10.18 35.42
N ARG A 21 -1.25 -9.43 35.58
CA ARG A 21 -1.08 -8.11 34.97
C ARG A 21 -0.70 -8.28 33.50
N LEU A 22 -1.69 -8.25 32.61
CA LEU A 22 -1.44 -8.15 31.18
C LEU A 22 -1.11 -6.69 30.85
N CYS A 23 0.17 -6.36 30.74
CA CYS A 23 0.59 -5.14 30.05
C CYS A 23 0.29 -5.33 28.55
N ALA A 24 -0.91 -4.95 28.10
CA ALA A 24 -1.19 -4.80 26.69
C ALA A 24 -0.39 -3.59 26.19
N SER A 25 0.60 -3.80 25.31
CA SER A 25 1.22 -2.68 24.61
C SER A 25 0.16 -2.05 23.68
N ALA A 26 -0.15 -0.78 23.95
CA ALA A 26 -1.31 -0.06 23.42
C ALA A 26 -1.06 0.64 22.07
N GLU A 27 -0.23 0.07 21.18
CA GLU A 27 -0.08 0.54 19.79
C GLU A 27 -0.72 -0.46 18.80
N PRO A 28 -1.36 0.01 17.73
CA PRO A 28 -1.90 -0.88 16.71
C PRO A 28 -0.75 -1.66 16.08
N LYS A 29 -0.84 -2.99 16.06
CA LYS A 29 0.15 -3.84 15.37
C LYS A 29 -0.04 -3.87 13.84
N VAL A 30 -0.99 -3.10 13.30
CA VAL A 30 -1.36 -3.05 11.87
C VAL A 30 -1.94 -1.67 11.51
N PRO A 31 -1.91 -1.24 10.23
CA PRO A 31 -2.50 0.04 9.84
C PRO A 31 -4.02 0.07 10.04
N PHE A 32 -4.57 1.27 10.30
CA PHE A 32 -6.02 1.48 10.35
C PHE A 32 -6.75 1.04 9.08
N CYS A 33 -8.02 0.65 9.26
CA CYS A 33 -9.01 0.41 8.22
C CYS A 33 -9.20 1.62 7.32
N ARG A 34 -8.85 1.50 6.04
CA ARG A 34 -8.73 2.66 5.16
C ARG A 34 -9.04 2.34 3.70
N LYS A 35 -9.53 3.35 3.00
CA LYS A 35 -9.71 3.35 1.54
C LYS A 35 -9.13 4.63 0.94
N GLY A 36 -8.72 4.56 -0.33
CA GLY A 36 -8.16 5.69 -1.07
C GLY A 36 -6.88 6.24 -0.42
N HIS A 37 -6.13 5.36 0.23
CA HIS A 37 -4.75 5.62 0.65
C HIS A 37 -3.81 5.50 -0.55
N GLY A 38 -2.57 5.94 -0.40
CA GLY A 38 -1.49 5.61 -1.33
C GLY A 38 -0.70 4.41 -0.82
N ALA A 39 -0.13 3.63 -1.74
CA ALA A 39 0.89 2.65 -1.42
C ALA A 39 1.89 2.51 -2.56
N ALA A 40 3.14 2.20 -2.20
CA ALA A 40 4.22 1.91 -3.14
C ALA A 40 5.28 1.06 -2.46
N VAL A 41 6.05 0.28 -3.24
CA VAL A 41 7.22 -0.43 -2.72
C VAL A 41 8.44 0.48 -2.77
N ALA A 42 9.28 0.42 -1.73
CA ALA A 42 10.50 1.21 -1.62
C ALA A 42 11.64 0.40 -1.00
N HIS A 43 12.88 0.72 -1.36
CA HIS A 43 14.09 0.09 -0.85
C HIS A 43 14.58 0.77 0.45
N PHE A 44 14.78 -0.01 1.50
CA PHE A 44 15.23 0.42 2.83
C PHE A 44 16.72 0.12 3.09
N GLY A 45 17.54 0.12 2.03
CA GLY A 45 18.96 -0.20 2.15
C GLY A 45 19.14 -1.67 2.56
N ALA A 46 19.87 -1.91 3.65
CA ALA A 46 20.13 -3.27 4.13
C ALA A 46 18.85 -4.05 4.55
N GLN A 47 17.73 -3.36 4.78
CA GLN A 47 16.44 -4.00 5.11
C GLN A 47 15.60 -4.38 3.88
N GLY A 48 16.14 -4.18 2.66
CA GLY A 48 15.48 -4.59 1.43
C GLY A 48 14.21 -3.80 1.07
N TYR A 49 13.42 -4.37 0.16
CA TYR A 49 12.19 -3.76 -0.34
C TYR A 49 10.99 -4.00 0.59
N GLN A 50 10.32 -2.92 0.98
CA GLN A 50 9.12 -2.93 1.82
C GLN A 50 7.99 -2.17 1.15
N MET A 51 6.74 -2.55 1.44
CA MET A 51 5.57 -1.81 0.98
C MET A 51 5.23 -0.69 1.96
N LEU A 52 5.22 0.55 1.48
CA LEU A 52 4.77 1.71 2.23
C LEU A 52 3.29 1.99 1.99
N VAL A 53 2.56 2.37 3.04
CA VAL A 53 1.15 2.80 2.99
C VAL A 53 1.03 4.16 3.65
N PHE A 54 0.40 5.12 2.97
CA PHE A 54 0.22 6.47 3.49
C PHE A 54 -1.21 7.00 3.34
N GLY A 55 -1.70 7.61 4.42
CA GLY A 55 -2.93 8.38 4.44
C GLY A 55 -4.20 7.59 4.15
N GLY A 56 -5.15 8.21 3.46
CA GLY A 56 -6.45 7.63 3.12
C GLY A 56 -7.58 8.11 4.02
N LYS A 57 -8.77 7.54 3.80
CA LYS A 57 -9.97 7.84 4.58
C LYS A 57 -10.37 6.59 5.36
N GLY A 58 -10.41 6.67 6.68
CA GLY A 58 -10.42 5.50 7.57
C GLY A 58 -11.08 5.72 8.92
N HIS A 59 -10.97 4.73 9.80
CA HIS A 59 -11.35 4.85 11.20
C HIS A 59 -10.09 4.87 12.06
N ASP A 60 -9.90 5.93 12.85
CA ASP A 60 -8.85 6.00 13.87
C ASP A 60 -9.48 5.66 15.22
N TRP A 61 -9.24 4.43 15.69
CA TRP A 61 -9.82 3.92 16.93
C TRP A 61 -9.33 4.66 18.18
N ARG A 62 -8.25 5.46 18.08
CA ARG A 62 -7.77 6.31 19.18
C ARG A 62 -8.70 7.50 19.41
N ILE A 63 -9.47 7.87 18.40
CA ILE A 63 -10.43 8.96 18.46
C ILE A 63 -11.80 8.33 18.72
N ALA A 64 -12.33 8.51 19.93
CA ALA A 64 -13.62 7.96 20.38
C ALA A 64 -14.84 8.33 19.49
N SER A 65 -14.65 9.20 18.50
CA SER A 65 -15.68 9.52 17.52
C SER A 65 -15.89 8.33 16.55
N LYS A 66 -17.15 7.92 16.39
CA LYS A 66 -17.60 6.94 15.37
C LYS A 66 -17.45 7.44 13.91
N GLY A 67 -16.75 8.55 13.70
CA GLY A 67 -16.58 9.22 12.41
C GLY A 67 -15.49 8.56 11.56
N THR A 68 -15.63 8.70 10.25
CA THR A 68 -14.53 8.42 9.33
C THR A 68 -13.61 9.64 9.26
N VAL A 69 -12.32 9.46 9.49
CA VAL A 69 -11.29 10.51 9.48
C VAL A 69 -10.39 10.42 8.26
N PHE A 70 -9.69 11.52 7.95
CA PHE A 70 -8.57 11.52 7.01
C PHE A 70 -7.29 11.20 7.76
N LEU A 71 -6.49 10.30 7.19
CA LEU A 71 -5.26 9.81 7.79
C LEU A 71 -4.04 10.48 7.13
N SER A 72 -2.94 10.57 7.89
CA SER A 72 -1.60 11.04 7.45
C SER A 72 -0.49 10.20 8.07
N ASP A 73 -0.82 9.02 8.58
CA ASP A 73 0.15 8.07 9.10
C ASP A 73 0.85 7.33 7.96
N LEU A 74 2.12 6.98 8.19
CA LEU A 74 2.95 6.21 7.29
C LEU A 74 3.25 4.85 7.93
N TRP A 75 3.03 3.78 7.18
CA TRP A 75 3.28 2.41 7.61
C TRP A 75 4.19 1.72 6.61
N ALA A 76 5.08 0.87 7.12
CA ALA A 76 5.88 -0.05 6.33
C ALA A 76 5.47 -1.49 6.62
N LEU A 77 5.25 -2.27 5.57
CA LEU A 77 5.10 -3.72 5.61
C LEU A 77 6.39 -4.34 5.09
N GLN A 78 7.12 -5.00 5.97
CA GLN A 78 8.21 -5.89 5.58
C GLN A 78 7.67 -7.32 5.53
N MET A 79 8.14 -8.07 4.53
CA MET A 79 7.79 -9.45 4.31
C MET A 79 9.07 -10.23 4.07
N GLU A 80 9.16 -11.41 4.66
CA GLU A 80 10.23 -12.37 4.41
C GLU A 80 9.63 -13.58 3.68
N LEU A 81 10.35 -14.05 2.66
CA LEU A 81 9.97 -15.24 1.93
C LEU A 81 10.44 -16.49 2.69
N ASP A 82 9.75 -17.60 2.45
CA ASP A 82 10.22 -18.96 2.78
C ASP A 82 11.49 -19.31 1.97
N ASP A 83 12.21 -20.36 2.38
CA ASP A 83 13.39 -20.91 1.72
C ASP A 83 13.09 -21.31 0.26
N ASP A 84 11.87 -21.81 0.00
CA ASP A 84 11.40 -22.13 -1.35
C ASP A 84 11.05 -20.86 -2.18
N LEU A 85 11.20 -19.67 -1.60
CA LEU A 85 10.95 -18.34 -2.18
C LEU A 85 9.56 -18.13 -2.77
N ASP A 86 8.60 -18.95 -2.34
CA ASP A 86 7.34 -19.12 -3.03
C ASP A 86 6.12 -18.95 -2.11
N SER A 87 6.36 -18.51 -0.88
CA SER A 87 5.37 -18.10 0.11
C SER A 87 5.97 -17.08 1.08
N VAL A 88 5.13 -16.32 1.78
CA VAL A 88 5.58 -15.38 2.83
C VAL A 88 5.67 -16.14 4.14
N ALA A 89 6.88 -16.33 4.66
CA ALA A 89 7.12 -17.01 5.93
C ALA A 89 6.75 -16.10 7.12
N THR A 90 7.16 -14.84 7.07
CA THR A 90 6.86 -13.86 8.12
C THR A 90 6.57 -12.48 7.54
N PHE A 91 5.82 -11.67 8.29
CA PHE A 91 5.57 -10.27 7.95
C PHE A 91 5.57 -9.42 9.21
N HIS A 92 5.91 -8.15 9.07
CA HIS A 92 5.73 -7.18 10.15
C HIS A 92 5.27 -5.82 9.61
N TRP A 93 4.43 -5.17 10.40
CA TRP A 93 4.02 -3.79 10.18
C TRP A 93 4.72 -2.89 11.16
N THR A 94 5.31 -1.81 10.66
CA THR A 94 5.92 -0.76 11.47
C THR A 94 5.28 0.58 11.12
N GLN A 95 4.74 1.28 12.13
CA GLN A 95 4.34 2.66 11.93
C GLN A 95 5.58 3.55 11.95
N LEU A 96 5.86 4.19 10.82
CA LEU A 96 6.98 5.12 10.69
C LEU A 96 6.59 6.49 11.23
N LYS A 97 7.48 7.08 12.03
CA LYS A 97 7.31 8.41 12.65
C LYS A 97 8.46 9.33 12.20
N PRO A 98 8.51 9.74 10.92
CA PRO A 98 9.53 10.64 10.43
C PRO A 98 9.46 12.00 11.15
N PRO A 99 10.60 12.61 11.50
CA PRO A 99 10.63 13.92 12.14
C PRO A 99 10.28 15.04 11.16
N GLY A 100 9.93 16.20 11.71
CA GLY A 100 9.70 17.42 10.93
C GLY A 100 8.32 17.49 10.27
N ALA A 101 8.23 18.28 9.20
CA ALA A 101 6.98 18.48 8.48
C ALA A 101 6.63 17.25 7.63
N ILE A 102 5.37 16.83 7.71
CA ILE A 102 4.82 15.71 6.94
C ILE A 102 3.68 16.19 6.04
N PRO A 103 3.34 15.46 4.96
CA PRO A 103 2.16 15.77 4.18
C PRO A 103 0.91 15.70 5.07
N VAL A 104 0.06 16.72 4.99
CA VAL A 104 -1.21 16.73 5.75
C VAL A 104 -2.12 15.55 5.38
N SER A 105 -3.07 15.24 6.27
CA SER A 105 -4.03 14.16 6.03
C SER A 105 -4.89 14.40 4.80
N ARG A 106 -5.03 13.33 4.01
CA ARG A 106 -5.58 13.37 2.65
C ARG A 106 -6.03 11.98 2.22
N TRP A 107 -6.86 11.91 1.18
CA TRP A 107 -7.29 10.67 0.54
C TRP A 107 -7.46 10.86 -0.97
N LYS A 108 -7.49 9.75 -1.72
CA LYS A 108 -7.46 9.73 -3.19
C LYS A 108 -6.30 10.54 -3.77
N MET A 109 -5.19 10.57 -3.04
CA MET A 109 -3.89 10.99 -3.54
C MET A 109 -3.33 9.89 -4.44
N ALA A 110 -2.30 10.21 -5.22
CA ALA A 110 -1.47 9.20 -5.85
C ALA A 110 -0.19 9.02 -5.04
N MET A 111 0.31 7.78 -5.00
CA MET A 111 1.61 7.45 -4.42
C MET A 111 2.33 6.50 -5.35
N SER A 112 3.62 6.72 -5.55
CA SER A 112 4.48 5.94 -6.44
C SER A 112 5.89 5.82 -5.87
N GLY A 113 6.65 4.82 -6.31
CA GLY A 113 8.10 4.84 -6.16
C GLY A 113 8.72 6.08 -6.82
N ALA A 114 9.94 6.41 -6.39
CA ALA A 114 10.78 7.45 -6.96
C ALA A 114 12.26 7.11 -6.74
N ASN A 115 13.13 7.65 -7.59
CA ASN A 115 14.58 7.43 -7.54
C ASN A 115 14.96 5.93 -7.52
N SER A 116 14.48 5.19 -8.51
CA SER A 116 14.59 3.73 -8.59
C SER A 116 14.07 3.06 -7.33
N SER A 117 12.88 3.47 -6.90
CA SER A 117 12.23 3.00 -5.66
C SER A 117 13.03 3.24 -4.37
N ARG A 118 14.07 4.09 -4.36
CA ARG A 118 14.77 4.51 -3.12
C ARG A 118 14.05 5.61 -2.35
N ALA A 119 12.99 6.15 -2.92
CA ALA A 119 12.06 7.08 -2.31
C ALA A 119 10.63 6.72 -2.73
N VAL A 120 9.65 7.36 -2.09
CA VAL A 120 8.26 7.36 -2.57
C VAL A 120 7.74 8.77 -2.69
N ALA A 121 7.02 9.06 -3.76
CA ALA A 121 6.35 10.33 -3.97
C ALA A 121 4.87 10.23 -3.59
N VAL A 122 4.33 11.24 -2.91
CA VAL A 122 2.90 11.42 -2.63
C VAL A 122 2.45 12.73 -3.24
N MET A 123 1.35 12.70 -4.01
CA MET A 123 0.85 13.88 -4.72
C MET A 123 -0.67 14.04 -4.61
N GLY A 124 -1.08 15.30 -4.41
CA GLY A 124 -2.47 15.73 -4.51
C GLY A 124 -3.41 15.10 -3.47
N GLY A 125 -4.65 14.82 -3.86
CA GLY A 125 -5.72 14.30 -2.99
C GLY A 125 -6.71 15.36 -2.50
N ASP A 126 -7.78 14.95 -1.80
CA ASP A 126 -8.63 15.91 -1.08
C ASP A 126 -8.05 16.23 0.29
N HIS A 127 -8.20 17.48 0.71
CA HIS A 127 -7.78 17.99 2.00
C HIS A 127 -8.69 17.57 3.17
N HIS A 128 -8.12 17.44 4.37
CA HIS A 128 -8.84 17.06 5.59
C HIS A 128 -9.98 18.00 5.99
N GLN A 129 -9.88 19.29 5.69
CA GLN A 129 -10.90 20.29 6.07
C GLN A 129 -12.11 20.30 5.13
N SER A 130 -11.95 19.88 3.86
CA SER A 130 -13.06 19.85 2.91
C SER A 130 -12.73 19.01 1.68
N ALA A 131 -13.66 18.15 1.29
CA ALA A 131 -13.61 17.39 0.04
C ALA A 131 -13.73 18.27 -1.23
N LYS A 132 -13.93 19.58 -1.08
CA LYS A 132 -13.92 20.58 -2.17
C LYS A 132 -12.54 21.19 -2.41
N VAL A 133 -11.59 20.97 -1.51
CA VAL A 133 -10.22 21.50 -1.62
C VAL A 133 -9.29 20.36 -2.04
N ASN A 134 -8.99 20.32 -3.34
CA ASN A 134 -7.94 19.45 -3.86
C ASN A 134 -6.56 20.06 -3.67
N ARG A 135 -5.57 19.21 -3.48
CA ARG A 135 -4.15 19.57 -3.40
C ARG A 135 -3.44 19.29 -4.72
N ASN A 136 -2.34 19.99 -4.97
CA ASN A 136 -1.36 19.72 -6.02
C ASN A 136 0.08 19.66 -5.49
N ASP A 137 0.29 19.69 -4.17
CA ASP A 137 1.62 19.53 -3.59
C ASP A 137 2.14 18.11 -3.81
N THR A 138 3.46 18.01 -4.00
CA THR A 138 4.19 16.76 -4.12
C THR A 138 5.21 16.68 -2.99
N TRP A 139 5.28 15.52 -2.35
CA TRP A 139 6.20 15.23 -1.26
C TRP A 139 6.94 13.93 -1.54
N PHE A 140 8.22 13.89 -1.22
CA PHE A 140 9.05 12.69 -1.30
C PHE A 140 9.38 12.21 0.11
N TYR A 141 9.17 10.93 0.37
CA TYR A 141 9.65 10.26 1.56
C TYR A 141 10.88 9.42 1.21
N TRP A 142 11.92 9.58 2.01
CA TRP A 142 13.23 8.94 1.85
C TRP A 142 13.41 7.91 2.97
N PRO A 143 13.18 6.61 2.74
CA PRO A 143 13.32 5.55 3.74
C PRO A 143 14.67 5.55 4.45
N ALA A 144 15.77 5.63 3.70
CA ALA A 144 17.14 5.63 4.24
C ALA A 144 17.42 6.83 5.17
N LEU A 145 16.70 7.94 5.00
CA LEU A 145 16.83 9.15 5.81
C LEU A 145 15.70 9.29 6.84
N ASN A 146 14.70 8.40 6.81
CA ASN A 146 13.42 8.52 7.51
C ASN A 146 12.86 9.95 7.46
N ARG A 147 12.78 10.57 6.28
CA ARG A 147 12.47 12.00 6.15
C ARG A 147 11.54 12.30 5.00
N TRP A 148 10.57 13.18 5.24
CA TRP A 148 9.77 13.82 4.20
C TRP A 148 10.45 15.09 3.67
N GLN A 149 10.41 15.29 2.35
CA GLN A 149 10.92 16.46 1.66
C GLN A 149 9.83 17.00 0.72
N PRO A 150 9.37 18.27 0.88
CA PRO A 150 8.44 18.87 -0.06
C PRO A 150 9.15 19.21 -1.37
N LEU A 151 8.47 18.97 -2.49
CA LEU A 151 8.95 19.35 -3.81
C LEU A 151 8.65 20.83 -4.07
N HIS A 152 9.70 21.59 -4.42
CA HIS A 152 9.56 22.90 -5.02
C HIS A 152 10.05 22.79 -6.47
N ALA A 153 9.12 22.86 -7.41
CA ALA A 153 9.41 22.67 -8.83
C ALA A 153 8.95 23.87 -9.66
N ILE A 154 9.71 24.17 -10.70
CA ILE A 154 9.38 25.19 -11.69
C ILE A 154 8.57 24.60 -12.86
N GLY A 155 8.15 25.46 -13.79
CA GLY A 155 7.45 25.03 -15.01
C GLY A 155 5.95 24.82 -14.84
N GLU A 156 5.39 23.96 -15.70
CA GLU A 156 3.93 23.75 -15.83
C GLU A 156 3.36 22.85 -14.74
N GLN A 157 3.27 23.37 -13.52
CA GLN A 157 2.77 22.60 -12.38
C GLN A 157 1.37 22.00 -12.64
N PRO A 158 1.13 20.75 -12.20
CA PRO A 158 -0.17 20.13 -12.31
C PRO A 158 -1.23 20.90 -11.51
N LYS A 159 -2.42 21.07 -12.09
CA LYS A 159 -3.60 21.55 -11.34
C LYS A 159 -3.91 20.63 -10.15
N PRO A 160 -4.53 21.15 -9.07
CA PRO A 160 -4.97 20.32 -7.97
C PRO A 160 -5.89 19.19 -8.42
N ARG A 161 -5.67 17.99 -7.89
CA ARG A 161 -6.30 16.78 -8.41
C ARG A 161 -6.41 15.67 -7.39
N ARG A 162 -7.33 14.74 -7.64
CA ARG A 162 -7.50 13.48 -6.89
C ARG A 162 -7.92 12.35 -7.81
N ALA A 163 -7.76 11.11 -7.33
CA ALA A 163 -8.02 9.90 -8.10
C ALA A 163 -7.37 9.94 -9.49
N HIS A 164 -6.20 10.58 -9.53
CA HIS A 164 -5.29 10.67 -10.66
C HIS A 164 -4.27 9.55 -10.53
N ILE A 165 -3.50 9.37 -11.59
CA ILE A 165 -2.37 8.45 -11.64
C ILE A 165 -1.09 9.22 -11.38
N ALA A 166 -0.17 8.63 -10.62
CA ALA A 166 1.23 9.01 -10.59
C ALA A 166 2.07 7.74 -10.71
N LEU A 167 3.09 7.77 -11.57
CA LEU A 167 3.99 6.65 -11.83
C LEU A 167 5.43 7.15 -11.86
N GLU A 168 6.35 6.31 -11.37
CA GLU A 168 7.79 6.56 -11.45
C GLU A 168 8.23 6.53 -12.91
N THR A 169 9.01 7.52 -13.34
CA THR A 169 9.71 7.50 -14.65
C THR A 169 11.21 7.46 -14.41
N PRO A 170 12.04 7.12 -15.42
CA PRO A 170 13.50 7.14 -15.26
C PRO A 170 14.04 8.46 -14.68
N SER A 171 13.44 9.58 -15.07
CA SER A 171 13.86 10.92 -14.67
C SER A 171 13.02 11.57 -13.56
N GLY A 172 12.03 10.88 -12.97
CA GLY A 172 11.13 11.50 -12.00
C GLY A 172 9.75 10.86 -11.93
N LEU A 173 8.70 11.61 -12.28
CA LEU A 173 7.31 11.15 -12.21
C LEU A 173 6.50 11.51 -13.46
N LEU A 174 5.56 10.65 -13.83
CA LEU A 174 4.47 10.95 -14.76
C LEU A 174 3.16 11.02 -13.98
N VAL A 175 2.36 12.04 -14.26
CA VAL A 175 1.05 12.27 -13.66
C VAL A 175 -0.01 12.39 -14.75
N HIS A 176 -1.10 11.64 -14.59
CA HIS A 176 -2.19 11.66 -15.56
C HIS A 176 -3.58 11.77 -14.91
N GLY A 177 -4.40 12.65 -15.50
CA GLY A 177 -5.84 12.69 -15.32
C GLY A 177 -6.28 13.01 -13.90
N GLY A 178 -7.37 12.35 -13.48
CA GLY A 178 -8.06 12.62 -12.21
C GLY A 178 -9.15 13.66 -12.35
N LYS A 179 -9.55 14.23 -11.21
CA LYS A 179 -10.55 15.32 -11.18
C LYS A 179 -10.13 16.46 -10.27
N PHE A 180 -10.58 17.65 -10.66
CA PHE A 180 -10.52 18.89 -9.90
C PHE A 180 -11.95 19.29 -9.47
N SER A 181 -12.09 20.33 -8.64
CA SER A 181 -13.34 20.87 -8.08
C SER A 181 -14.59 20.69 -8.97
N GLY A 182 -15.72 20.28 -8.40
CA GLY A 182 -17.03 20.31 -9.08
C GLY A 182 -17.24 19.28 -10.21
N LYS A 183 -16.64 18.07 -10.11
CA LYS A 183 -16.69 17.01 -11.15
C LYS A 183 -15.88 17.33 -12.42
N GLN A 184 -15.13 18.44 -12.45
CA GLN A 184 -14.28 18.75 -13.59
C GLN A 184 -13.15 17.73 -13.70
N CYS A 185 -13.11 17.06 -14.84
CA CYS A 185 -12.28 15.91 -15.06
C CYS A 185 -11.09 16.30 -15.95
N LEU A 186 -9.93 15.72 -15.67
CA LEU A 186 -8.65 16.09 -16.25
C LEU A 186 -8.19 15.00 -17.22
N ALA A 187 -7.65 15.40 -18.37
CA ALA A 187 -7.10 14.50 -19.39
C ALA A 187 -5.61 14.78 -19.64
N ASP A 188 -5.02 15.70 -18.88
CA ASP A 188 -3.64 16.15 -19.08
C ASP A 188 -2.64 15.07 -18.65
N VAL A 189 -1.46 15.14 -19.27
CA VAL A 189 -0.24 14.48 -18.82
C VAL A 189 0.72 15.56 -18.32
N ARG A 190 1.35 15.29 -17.18
CA ARG A 190 2.38 16.14 -16.58
C ARG A 190 3.58 15.28 -16.22
N ILE A 191 4.75 15.71 -16.64
CA ILE A 191 6.00 14.97 -16.47
C ILE A 191 6.92 15.83 -15.62
N LEU A 192 7.39 15.25 -14.53
CA LEU A 192 8.34 15.84 -13.59
C LEU A 192 9.71 15.24 -13.84
N THR A 193 10.69 16.10 -14.04
CA THR A 193 12.10 15.73 -14.00
C THR A 193 12.71 16.17 -12.66
N VAL A 194 13.42 15.26 -12.01
CA VAL A 194 14.07 15.46 -10.70
C VAL A 194 15.46 14.86 -10.76
N GLU A 195 16.44 15.66 -10.35
CA GLU A 195 17.78 15.15 -10.05
C GLU A 195 17.87 14.80 -8.56
N TYR A 196 18.54 13.69 -8.27
CA TYR A 196 18.70 13.18 -6.93
C TYR A 196 20.18 13.10 -6.53
N ASP A 197 20.46 13.31 -5.26
CA ASP A 197 21.77 13.12 -4.64
C ASP A 197 21.65 12.24 -3.37
N ALA A 198 22.74 12.13 -2.61
CA ALA A 198 22.76 11.35 -1.37
C ALA A 198 21.88 11.97 -0.25
N GLN A 199 21.49 13.23 -0.39
CA GLN A 199 20.69 13.98 0.56
C GLN A 199 19.23 14.10 0.13
N GLY A 200 18.84 13.62 -1.04
CA GLY A 200 17.46 13.56 -1.50
C GLY A 200 17.28 14.18 -2.89
N ILE A 201 16.33 15.12 -3.01
CA ILE A 201 16.21 15.96 -4.22
C ILE A 201 17.39 16.92 -4.23
N SER A 202 18.16 16.91 -5.33
CA SER A 202 19.33 17.75 -5.50
C SER A 202 18.97 19.24 -5.52
N SER A 203 19.81 20.06 -4.89
CA SER A 203 19.70 21.52 -4.93
C SER A 203 20.33 22.14 -6.18
N ASP A 204 21.15 21.40 -6.92
CA ASP A 204 21.96 21.93 -8.01
C ASP A 204 21.13 22.17 -9.28
N VAL A 205 20.09 21.34 -9.46
CA VAL A 205 19.16 21.43 -10.60
C VAL A 205 17.74 21.48 -10.07
N ALA A 206 17.05 22.59 -10.33
CA ALA A 206 15.66 22.76 -9.94
C ALA A 206 14.77 21.71 -10.64
N PRO A 207 13.99 20.91 -9.90
CA PRO A 207 13.01 20.02 -10.50
C PRO A 207 12.02 20.81 -11.36
N SER A 208 11.60 20.24 -12.48
CA SER A 208 10.75 20.95 -13.44
C SER A 208 9.60 20.09 -13.95
N TRP A 209 8.43 20.72 -14.06
CA TRP A 209 7.27 20.15 -14.69
C TRP A 209 7.16 20.62 -16.14
N ARG A 210 6.83 19.67 -17.02
CA ARG A 210 6.40 19.95 -18.39
C ARG A 210 5.08 19.26 -18.71
N ALA A 211 4.36 19.79 -19.69
CA ALA A 211 3.23 19.10 -20.28
C ALA A 211 3.69 17.94 -21.18
N GLY A 212 2.86 16.90 -21.24
CA GLY A 212 2.84 15.94 -22.34
C GLY A 212 1.51 16.02 -23.10
N ALA A 213 1.42 15.31 -24.21
CA ALA A 213 0.23 15.14 -25.00
C ALA A 213 -0.96 14.68 -24.15
N SER A 214 -2.04 15.44 -24.24
CA SER A 214 -3.26 15.13 -23.51
C SER A 214 -3.88 13.85 -24.04
N PHE A 215 -4.56 13.13 -23.15
CA PHE A 215 -5.26 11.91 -23.48
C PHE A 215 -6.28 12.15 -24.60
N PRO A 216 -6.23 11.39 -25.71
CA PRO A 216 -7.01 11.69 -26.91
C PRO A 216 -8.50 11.37 -26.78
N ASP A 217 -8.86 10.48 -25.84
CA ASP A 217 -10.25 10.16 -25.56
C ASP A 217 -10.77 10.97 -24.34
N LYS A 218 -12.00 10.68 -23.92
CA LYS A 218 -12.69 11.40 -22.86
C LYS A 218 -11.94 11.23 -21.54
N CYS A 219 -11.74 12.38 -20.89
CA CYS A 219 -11.13 12.43 -19.57
C CYS A 219 -11.82 11.45 -18.60
N ARG A 220 -11.07 10.94 -17.65
CA ARG A 220 -11.55 9.96 -16.66
C ARG A 220 -10.76 10.05 -15.36
N TRP A 221 -11.39 9.66 -14.26
CA TRP A 221 -10.71 9.50 -12.96
C TRP A 221 -11.03 8.13 -12.36
N GLY A 222 -10.21 7.70 -11.40
CA GLY A 222 -10.30 6.36 -10.83
C GLY A 222 -9.95 5.26 -11.83
N ALA A 223 -9.30 5.60 -12.95
CA ALA A 223 -8.59 4.62 -13.75
C ALA A 223 -7.36 4.12 -12.97
N ALA A 224 -6.83 2.96 -13.35
CA ALA A 224 -5.55 2.49 -12.86
C ALA A 224 -4.53 2.48 -14.00
N ALA A 225 -3.27 2.62 -13.66
CA ALA A 225 -2.18 2.61 -14.61
C ALA A 225 -0.98 1.84 -14.03
N ALA A 226 -0.16 1.31 -14.93
CA ALA A 226 1.13 0.71 -14.61
C ALA A 226 2.18 1.27 -15.58
N LEU A 227 3.43 1.39 -15.10
CA LEU A 227 4.55 1.77 -15.95
C LEU A 227 5.25 0.51 -16.46
N LEU A 228 5.59 0.51 -17.74
CA LEU A 228 6.30 -0.54 -18.43
C LEU A 228 7.63 0.05 -18.90
N ARG A 229 8.71 -0.67 -18.67
CA ARG A 229 10.02 -0.43 -19.28
C ARG A 229 10.25 -1.55 -20.28
N ILE A 230 10.49 -1.17 -21.52
CA ILE A 230 10.44 -2.07 -22.67
C ILE A 230 11.76 -1.93 -23.43
N GLY A 231 12.31 -3.05 -23.91
CA GLY A 231 13.62 -3.09 -24.53
C GLY A 231 14.81 -3.00 -23.57
N GLU A 232 14.58 -2.77 -22.27
CA GLU A 232 15.61 -2.92 -21.23
C GLU A 232 15.70 -4.40 -20.81
N ASP A 233 16.90 -4.92 -20.57
CA ASP A 233 17.05 -6.13 -19.75
C ASP A 233 16.67 -5.76 -18.31
N THR A 234 15.41 -5.99 -17.96
CA THR A 234 14.78 -5.56 -16.71
C THR A 234 15.50 -6.06 -15.46
N ARG A 235 16.36 -7.09 -15.57
CA ARG A 235 17.18 -7.61 -14.46
C ARG A 235 18.34 -6.69 -14.07
N LEU A 236 18.90 -5.90 -15.00
CA LEU A 236 20.01 -4.99 -14.72
C LEU A 236 19.56 -3.68 -14.07
N ALA A 237 18.35 -3.20 -14.41
CA ALA A 237 17.77 -1.99 -13.81
C ALA A 237 17.42 -2.15 -12.32
N GLN A 238 17.16 -3.38 -11.87
CA GLN A 238 16.84 -3.69 -10.46
C GLN A 238 18.06 -3.75 -9.54
N GLN A 239 19.27 -3.92 -10.09
CA GLN A 239 20.53 -3.97 -9.32
C GLN A 239 21.06 -2.60 -8.89
N GLY A 240 20.32 -1.51 -9.16
CA GLY A 240 20.57 -0.21 -8.56
C GLY A 240 21.76 0.57 -9.13
N ASP A 241 22.29 0.17 -10.29
CA ASP A 241 23.29 0.96 -11.01
C ASP A 241 22.61 2.03 -11.88
N ARG A 242 22.49 3.24 -11.32
CA ARG A 242 21.94 4.43 -11.98
C ARG A 242 22.63 4.71 -13.31
N TYR A 243 23.93 4.41 -13.44
CA TYR A 243 24.72 4.72 -14.62
C TYR A 243 24.45 3.77 -15.80
N ALA A 244 24.02 2.54 -15.52
CA ALA A 244 23.60 1.58 -16.55
C ALA A 244 22.19 1.90 -17.09
N ILE A 245 21.28 2.37 -16.25
CA ILE A 245 19.89 2.72 -16.61
C ILE A 245 19.84 3.97 -17.50
N GLU A 246 20.57 5.02 -17.14
CA GLU A 246 20.59 6.28 -17.91
C GLU A 246 21.24 6.11 -19.30
N LYS A 247 22.21 5.19 -19.46
CA LYS A 247 22.82 4.85 -20.76
C LYS A 247 22.07 3.81 -21.58
N ALA A 248 21.18 3.02 -20.97
CA ALA A 248 20.35 2.03 -21.66
C ALA A 248 19.18 2.67 -22.43
N VAL A 249 18.85 3.94 -22.18
CA VAL A 249 17.92 4.74 -23.00
C VAL A 249 18.57 5.11 -24.34
N GLY A 250 18.93 4.09 -25.12
CA GLY A 250 19.37 4.18 -26.50
C GLY A 250 18.26 3.76 -27.46
N ASN A 251 18.56 3.79 -28.77
CA ASN A 251 17.68 3.26 -29.81
C ASN A 251 17.25 1.83 -29.46
N GLY A 252 15.96 1.65 -29.15
CA GLY A 252 15.38 0.33 -28.83
C GLY A 252 14.79 0.18 -27.44
N THR A 253 14.70 1.22 -26.61
CA THR A 253 13.96 1.20 -25.34
C THR A 253 12.78 2.17 -25.32
N ALA A 254 11.77 1.90 -24.49
CA ALA A 254 10.63 2.80 -24.31
C ALA A 254 10.06 2.72 -22.89
N THR A 255 9.65 3.88 -22.35
CA THR A 255 8.86 4.00 -21.13
C THR A 255 7.40 4.18 -21.51
N VAL A 256 6.55 3.22 -21.14
CA VAL A 256 5.15 3.21 -21.53
C VAL A 256 4.25 3.20 -20.30
N MET A 257 3.30 4.13 -20.22
CA MET A 257 2.20 4.02 -19.26
C MET A 257 1.06 3.25 -19.91
N ALA A 258 0.70 2.09 -19.34
CA ALA A 258 -0.57 1.44 -19.63
C ALA A 258 -1.67 2.03 -18.75
N LEU A 259 -2.84 2.32 -19.31
CA LEU A 259 -4.00 2.89 -18.64
C LEU A 259 -5.23 2.02 -18.89
N PHE A 260 -5.95 1.63 -17.84
CA PHE A 260 -7.19 0.85 -17.96
C PHE A 260 -8.34 1.48 -17.16
N GLY A 261 -9.52 1.47 -17.80
CA GLY A 261 -10.80 1.79 -17.19
C GLY A 261 -10.93 3.21 -16.65
N GLY A 262 -11.57 3.34 -15.49
CA GLY A 262 -11.95 4.62 -14.89
C GLY A 262 -13.39 5.02 -15.21
N ARG A 263 -13.78 6.22 -14.79
CA ARG A 263 -15.12 6.76 -15.04
C ARG A 263 -15.13 8.23 -15.35
N ARG A 264 -16.25 8.68 -15.92
CA ARG A 264 -16.60 10.10 -16.02
C ARG A 264 -18.08 10.36 -15.74
N VAL A 265 -18.45 11.61 -15.48
CA VAL A 265 -19.85 12.03 -15.37
C VAL A 265 -20.40 12.29 -16.78
N ARG A 266 -21.60 11.78 -17.04
CA ARG A 266 -22.41 12.05 -18.25
C ARG A 266 -23.28 13.30 -18.04
N LYS A 267 -23.93 13.78 -19.10
CA LYS A 267 -24.77 14.99 -19.03
C LYS A 267 -25.99 14.85 -18.11
N ASP A 268 -26.44 13.61 -17.88
CA ASP A 268 -27.55 13.24 -16.99
C ASP A 268 -27.09 12.94 -15.55
N ASP A 269 -25.90 13.44 -15.16
CA ASP A 269 -25.26 13.24 -13.85
C ASP A 269 -24.90 11.80 -13.46
N ALA A 270 -25.28 10.81 -14.28
CA ALA A 270 -24.86 9.42 -14.12
C ALA A 270 -23.40 9.23 -14.53
N TYR A 271 -22.79 8.13 -14.10
CA TYR A 271 -21.43 7.78 -14.51
C TYR A 271 -21.44 6.93 -15.78
N HIS A 272 -20.42 7.15 -16.60
CA HIS A 272 -19.98 6.21 -17.62
C HIS A 272 -18.66 5.60 -17.16
N TYR A 273 -18.56 4.28 -17.25
CA TYR A 273 -17.38 3.49 -16.88
C TYR A 273 -16.71 2.99 -18.15
N TYR A 274 -15.40 2.82 -18.07
CA TYR A 274 -14.56 2.44 -19.20
C TYR A 274 -13.92 1.05 -18.98
N ASP A 275 -13.63 0.35 -20.08
CA ASP A 275 -12.98 -0.98 -20.15
C ASP A 275 -11.95 -1.09 -21.29
N ASP A 276 -11.49 0.04 -21.81
CA ASP A 276 -10.45 0.15 -22.83
C ASP A 276 -9.05 0.22 -22.19
N LEU A 277 -8.06 -0.30 -22.92
CA LEU A 277 -6.64 -0.26 -22.57
C LEU A 277 -5.93 0.73 -23.52
N TRP A 278 -5.18 1.67 -22.94
CA TRP A 278 -4.39 2.65 -23.66
C TRP A 278 -2.93 2.58 -23.27
N PHE A 279 -2.06 2.92 -24.20
CA PHE A 279 -0.63 3.08 -23.99
C PHE A 279 -0.22 4.52 -24.26
N TYR A 280 0.58 5.10 -23.38
CA TYR A 280 1.24 6.38 -23.59
C TYR A 280 2.75 6.17 -23.61
N TYR A 281 3.37 6.44 -24.75
CA TYR A 281 4.81 6.33 -24.97
C TYR A 281 5.46 7.66 -24.57
N LEU A 282 6.23 7.65 -23.49
CA LEU A 282 6.78 8.86 -22.88
C LEU A 282 7.76 9.58 -23.80
N GLU A 283 8.64 8.83 -24.46
CA GLU A 283 9.69 9.35 -25.33
C GLU A 283 9.13 9.96 -26.63
N GLU A 284 8.00 9.42 -27.11
CA GLU A 284 7.32 9.92 -28.31
C GLU A 284 6.23 10.95 -28.02
N ASP A 285 5.93 11.16 -26.74
CA ASP A 285 4.81 11.97 -26.28
C ASP A 285 3.49 11.61 -27.00
N ARG A 286 3.20 10.31 -27.11
CA ARG A 286 2.14 9.81 -27.99
C ARG A 286 1.28 8.75 -27.32
N TRP A 287 -0.02 8.86 -27.53
CA TRP A 287 -1.01 7.88 -27.11
C TRP A 287 -1.33 6.90 -28.24
N GLU A 288 -1.47 5.63 -27.88
CA GLU A 288 -1.99 4.59 -28.75
C GLU A 288 -3.08 3.82 -28.02
N LEU A 289 -4.14 3.47 -28.75
CA LEU A 289 -5.17 2.58 -28.23
C LEU A 289 -4.61 1.15 -28.27
N GLY A 290 -4.46 0.55 -27.09
CA GLY A 290 -3.91 -0.79 -26.94
C GLY A 290 -4.93 -1.91 -27.16
N ASN A 291 -6.16 -1.57 -27.58
CA ASN A 291 -7.34 -2.45 -27.63
C ASN A 291 -6.97 -3.90 -28.00
N PRO A 292 -6.94 -4.81 -27.03
CA PRO A 292 -6.75 -6.22 -27.34
C PRO A 292 -7.96 -6.73 -28.11
N ASP A 293 -7.81 -7.88 -28.78
CA ASP A 293 -8.88 -8.52 -29.54
C ASP A 293 -10.21 -8.51 -28.75
N ARG A 294 -11.34 -8.27 -29.45
CA ARG A 294 -12.69 -8.12 -28.86
C ARG A 294 -13.28 -9.43 -28.29
N GLY A 295 -12.45 -10.26 -27.67
CA GLY A 295 -12.86 -11.45 -26.90
C GLY A 295 -13.30 -11.09 -25.48
N ALA A 296 -13.22 -12.08 -24.58
CA ALA A 296 -13.49 -11.87 -23.16
C ALA A 296 -12.57 -10.76 -22.60
N ARG A 297 -13.09 -9.88 -21.74
CA ARG A 297 -12.33 -8.79 -21.10
C ARG A 297 -12.94 -8.39 -19.76
N PRO A 298 -12.18 -7.73 -18.87
CA PRO A 298 -12.74 -7.19 -17.63
C PRO A 298 -13.85 -6.19 -17.94
N GLN A 299 -14.94 -6.27 -17.18
CA GLN A 299 -16.03 -5.29 -17.25
C GLN A 299 -15.54 -3.86 -16.96
N ALA A 300 -16.26 -2.87 -17.51
CA ALA A 300 -15.99 -1.47 -17.28
C ALA A 300 -16.07 -1.10 -15.78
N ARG A 301 -15.02 -0.44 -15.26
CA ARG A 301 -14.83 -0.28 -13.81
C ARG A 301 -13.97 0.93 -13.44
N ASP A 302 -14.16 1.45 -12.22
CA ASP A 302 -13.27 2.44 -11.60
C ASP A 302 -12.73 1.98 -10.23
N HIS A 303 -11.72 2.68 -9.74
CA HIS A 303 -11.01 2.46 -8.48
C HIS A 303 -10.58 0.99 -8.23
N HIS A 304 -10.16 0.32 -9.30
CA HIS A 304 -9.43 -0.95 -9.26
C HIS A 304 -7.93 -0.68 -9.15
N SER A 305 -7.12 -1.73 -9.00
CA SER A 305 -5.66 -1.64 -9.15
C SER A 305 -5.22 -2.29 -10.46
N MET A 306 -4.19 -1.74 -11.09
CA MET A 306 -3.51 -2.37 -12.22
C MET A 306 -2.01 -2.42 -11.92
N ASN A 307 -1.38 -3.56 -12.17
CA ASN A 307 0.02 -3.81 -11.83
C ASN A 307 0.70 -4.56 -12.98
N TYR A 308 1.92 -4.16 -13.34
CA TYR A 308 2.72 -4.81 -14.37
C TYR A 308 3.82 -5.66 -13.72
N VAL A 309 3.80 -6.98 -13.95
CA VAL A 309 4.88 -7.87 -13.51
C VAL A 309 5.85 -8.04 -14.68
N ALA A 310 7.07 -7.54 -14.51
CA ALA A 310 8.06 -7.47 -15.59
C ALA A 310 8.53 -8.86 -16.04
N ASP A 311 8.77 -9.79 -15.12
CA ASP A 311 9.28 -11.13 -15.44
C ASP A 311 8.34 -11.94 -16.33
N THR A 312 7.03 -11.79 -16.10
CA THR A 312 5.98 -12.44 -16.91
C THR A 312 5.45 -11.54 -18.03
N LYS A 313 5.96 -10.30 -18.15
CA LYS A 313 5.47 -9.24 -19.05
C LYS A 313 3.94 -9.14 -19.08
N THR A 314 3.31 -9.20 -17.91
CA THR A 314 1.85 -9.32 -17.79
C THR A 314 1.26 -8.19 -16.97
N LEU A 315 0.19 -7.58 -17.48
CA LEU A 315 -0.64 -6.64 -16.72
C LEU A 315 -1.72 -7.40 -15.97
N TYR A 316 -1.89 -7.07 -14.70
CA TYR A 316 -2.93 -7.62 -13.83
C TYR A 316 -3.89 -6.54 -13.37
N VAL A 317 -5.19 -6.77 -13.51
CA VAL A 317 -6.28 -5.90 -13.04
C VAL A 317 -7.05 -6.62 -11.94
N PHE A 318 -7.14 -5.99 -10.77
CA PHE A 318 -7.84 -6.58 -9.61
C PHE A 318 -8.91 -5.65 -9.04
N GLY A 319 -10.11 -6.21 -8.84
CA GLY A 319 -11.21 -5.59 -8.12
C GLY A 319 -11.77 -4.33 -8.79
N GLY A 320 -12.13 -3.34 -7.98
CA GLY A 320 -12.81 -2.11 -8.40
C GLY A 320 -14.32 -2.22 -8.30
N ARG A 321 -15.02 -1.25 -8.89
CA ARG A 321 -16.49 -1.22 -8.90
C ARG A 321 -17.05 -0.90 -10.27
N LEU A 322 -18.21 -1.49 -10.55
CA LEU A 322 -18.99 -1.37 -11.79
C LEU A 322 -19.91 -0.16 -11.80
N ALA A 323 -20.37 0.28 -10.62
CA ALA A 323 -21.35 1.33 -10.48
C ALA A 323 -21.19 2.08 -9.14
N GLU A 324 -21.72 3.31 -9.08
CA GLU A 324 -21.90 4.04 -7.82
C GLU A 324 -23.23 3.59 -7.21
N SER A 325 -23.20 2.42 -6.57
CA SER A 325 -24.36 1.78 -5.93
C SER A 325 -23.98 1.30 -4.52
N ALA A 326 -24.99 1.09 -3.68
CA ALA A 326 -24.86 0.45 -2.37
C ALA A 326 -25.03 -1.08 -2.45
N GLU A 327 -25.22 -1.63 -3.64
CA GLU A 327 -25.39 -3.07 -3.85
C GLU A 327 -24.04 -3.79 -3.89
N ALA A 328 -23.96 -4.94 -3.23
CA ALA A 328 -22.75 -5.77 -3.20
C ALA A 328 -22.29 -6.23 -4.59
N SER A 329 -23.23 -6.39 -5.53
CA SER A 329 -22.97 -6.72 -6.95
C SER A 329 -22.19 -5.64 -7.69
N SER A 330 -22.12 -4.42 -7.16
CA SER A 330 -21.40 -3.30 -7.78
C SER A 330 -19.89 -3.33 -7.55
N VAL A 331 -19.38 -4.21 -6.68
CA VAL A 331 -17.95 -4.28 -6.31
C VAL A 331 -17.38 -5.65 -6.65
N LEU A 332 -16.14 -5.66 -7.13
CA LEU A 332 -15.49 -6.82 -7.72
C LEU A 332 -14.30 -7.32 -6.89
N ASN A 333 -14.00 -8.61 -7.02
CA ASN A 333 -12.77 -9.29 -6.56
C ASN A 333 -12.20 -10.21 -7.65
N ASP A 334 -12.59 -10.00 -8.91
CA ASP A 334 -11.99 -10.73 -10.02
C ASP A 334 -10.54 -10.24 -10.24
N LEU A 335 -9.69 -11.19 -10.65
CA LEU A 335 -8.34 -10.93 -11.14
C LEU A 335 -8.32 -11.24 -12.64
N TRP A 336 -7.87 -10.27 -13.42
CA TRP A 336 -7.65 -10.44 -14.86
C TRP A 336 -6.18 -10.23 -15.17
N ALA A 337 -5.69 -11.00 -16.13
CA ALA A 337 -4.34 -10.90 -16.64
C ALA A 337 -4.37 -10.66 -18.16
N ILE A 338 -3.43 -9.88 -18.67
CA ILE A 338 -3.18 -9.75 -20.11
C ILE A 338 -1.68 -9.76 -20.36
N PRO A 339 -1.14 -10.79 -21.06
CA PRO A 339 0.26 -10.81 -21.43
C PRO A 339 0.54 -9.76 -22.49
N LEU A 340 1.73 -9.17 -22.45
CA LEU A 340 2.19 -8.17 -23.39
C LEU A 340 3.40 -8.69 -24.15
N ARG A 341 3.52 -8.28 -25.41
CA ARG A 341 4.68 -8.58 -26.26
C ARG A 341 5.27 -7.29 -26.79
N GLU A 342 6.58 -7.27 -26.85
CA GLU A 342 7.35 -6.19 -27.47
C GLU A 342 7.42 -6.47 -28.97
N VAL A 343 7.10 -5.47 -29.76
CA VAL A 343 7.18 -5.56 -31.22
C VAL A 343 7.84 -4.30 -31.77
N THR A 344 8.62 -4.44 -32.82
CA THR A 344 9.22 -3.28 -33.51
C THR A 344 8.39 -2.95 -34.72
N VAL A 345 7.90 -1.72 -34.80
CA VAL A 345 7.13 -1.19 -35.93
C VAL A 345 7.81 0.08 -36.40
N ASP A 346 8.21 0.11 -37.68
CA ASP A 346 8.91 1.24 -38.30
C ASP A 346 10.16 1.70 -37.53
N GLY A 347 10.89 0.76 -36.92
CA GLY A 347 12.09 1.05 -36.14
C GLY A 347 11.83 1.53 -34.70
N HIS A 348 10.57 1.62 -34.28
CA HIS A 348 10.18 1.98 -32.92
C HIS A 348 9.67 0.77 -32.13
N VAL A 349 10.02 0.69 -30.84
CA VAL A 349 9.51 -0.35 -29.94
C VAL A 349 8.08 -0.01 -29.51
N ARG A 350 7.20 -1.01 -29.62
CA ARG A 350 5.76 -0.93 -29.35
C ARG A 350 5.31 -2.06 -28.46
N VAL A 351 4.15 -1.87 -27.85
CA VAL A 351 3.47 -2.89 -27.03
C VAL A 351 2.32 -3.48 -27.82
N GLN A 352 2.36 -4.79 -28.01
CA GLN A 352 1.21 -5.55 -28.47
C GLN A 352 0.57 -6.26 -27.27
N ALA A 353 -0.68 -5.91 -26.98
CA ALA A 353 -1.46 -6.60 -25.96
C ALA A 353 -1.98 -7.94 -26.49
N GLY A 354 -1.88 -9.00 -25.68
CA GLY A 354 -2.47 -10.31 -25.98
C GLY A 354 -3.97 -10.35 -25.75
N SER A 355 -4.50 -11.50 -25.34
CA SER A 355 -5.90 -11.64 -24.95
C SER A 355 -6.04 -11.60 -23.43
N TRP A 356 -7.09 -10.94 -22.94
CA TRP A 356 -7.43 -10.98 -21.52
C TRP A 356 -7.80 -12.39 -21.08
N GLN A 357 -7.33 -12.75 -19.90
CA GLN A 357 -7.65 -14.01 -19.22
C GLN A 357 -8.15 -13.68 -17.82
N ARG A 358 -9.30 -14.23 -17.45
CA ARG A 358 -9.74 -14.19 -16.05
C ARG A 358 -8.99 -15.28 -15.31
N ILE A 359 -8.33 -14.91 -14.23
CA ILE A 359 -7.65 -15.86 -13.35
C ILE A 359 -8.67 -16.40 -12.36
N GLU A 360 -8.94 -17.69 -12.46
CA GLU A 360 -9.70 -18.43 -11.45
C GLU A 360 -8.70 -18.97 -10.43
N ALA A 361 -8.56 -18.28 -9.30
CA ALA A 361 -7.57 -18.66 -8.30
C ALA A 361 -7.93 -19.99 -7.62
N ALA A 362 -6.92 -20.82 -7.35
CA ALA A 362 -7.10 -22.13 -6.73
C ALA A 362 -7.41 -22.09 -5.22
N SER A 363 -7.27 -20.92 -4.58
CA SER A 363 -7.35 -20.73 -3.13
C SER A 363 -8.38 -19.65 -2.74
N SER A 364 -8.46 -19.34 -1.44
CA SER A 364 -9.22 -18.20 -0.94
C SER A 364 -8.75 -16.90 -1.59
N ILE A 365 -9.67 -16.16 -2.20
CA ILE A 365 -9.38 -14.86 -2.83
C ILE A 365 -9.70 -13.70 -1.88
N PRO A 366 -9.10 -12.51 -2.10
CA PRO A 366 -9.46 -11.33 -1.34
C PRO A 366 -10.95 -10.97 -1.54
N GLN A 367 -11.58 -10.43 -0.50
CA GLN A 367 -12.93 -9.90 -0.60
C GLN A 367 -13.06 -8.80 -1.67
N SER A 368 -14.26 -8.63 -2.23
CA SER A 368 -14.53 -7.58 -3.22
C SER A 368 -14.26 -6.21 -2.65
N ARG A 369 -13.49 -5.42 -3.40
CA ARG A 369 -13.00 -4.14 -2.92
C ARG A 369 -12.76 -3.15 -4.04
N PHE A 370 -12.94 -1.88 -3.71
CA PHE A 370 -12.54 -0.75 -4.52
C PHE A 370 -11.83 0.29 -3.65
N LEU A 371 -11.10 1.21 -4.28
CA LEU A 371 -10.24 2.19 -3.58
C LEU A 371 -9.18 1.52 -2.67
N HIS A 372 -8.83 0.27 -2.95
CA HIS A 372 -7.62 -0.37 -2.44
C HIS A 372 -6.41 0.12 -3.25
N THR A 373 -5.22 -0.23 -2.80
CA THR A 373 -3.99 -0.07 -3.58
C THR A 373 -3.43 -1.43 -3.95
N GLY A 374 -2.75 -1.48 -5.10
CA GLY A 374 -1.92 -2.60 -5.50
C GLY A 374 -0.49 -2.13 -5.75
N SER A 375 0.48 -3.00 -5.50
CA SER A 375 1.88 -2.79 -5.86
C SER A 375 2.52 -4.12 -6.26
N VAL A 376 3.62 -4.07 -7.01
CA VAL A 376 4.42 -5.26 -7.32
C VAL A 376 5.61 -5.32 -6.37
N TRP A 377 5.85 -6.48 -5.79
CA TRP A 377 6.96 -6.74 -4.88
C TRP A 377 7.79 -7.91 -5.38
N TYR A 378 9.09 -7.69 -5.56
CA TYR A 378 10.05 -8.67 -6.09
C TYR A 378 10.86 -9.34 -4.97
N GLY A 379 10.25 -9.52 -3.79
CA GLY A 379 10.95 -10.05 -2.61
C GLY A 379 11.80 -8.98 -1.90
N PRO A 380 12.39 -9.32 -0.74
CA PRO A 380 13.18 -8.38 0.05
C PRO A 380 14.41 -7.88 -0.72
N ASN A 381 15.03 -8.73 -1.53
CA ASN A 381 16.22 -8.39 -2.31
C ASN A 381 15.92 -7.91 -3.73
N GLY A 382 14.64 -7.90 -4.14
CA GLY A 382 14.24 -7.49 -5.49
C GLY A 382 14.55 -8.52 -6.58
N THR A 383 14.70 -9.79 -6.23
CA THR A 383 15.14 -10.87 -7.14
C THR A 383 14.11 -11.97 -7.39
N SER A 384 12.92 -11.92 -6.78
CA SER A 384 11.85 -12.91 -7.02
C SER A 384 11.04 -12.58 -8.27
N ASP A 385 10.22 -13.53 -8.76
CA ASP A 385 9.43 -13.41 -10.01
C ASP A 385 8.30 -12.35 -10.02
N GLY A 386 8.26 -11.48 -9.00
CA GLY A 386 7.26 -10.44 -8.82
C GLY A 386 5.90 -10.96 -8.33
N ALA A 387 5.48 -10.45 -7.17
CA ALA A 387 4.18 -10.75 -6.56
C ALA A 387 3.29 -9.50 -6.54
N LEU A 388 1.97 -9.69 -6.69
CA LEU A 388 1.02 -8.60 -6.49
C LEU A 388 0.68 -8.49 -5.00
N VAL A 389 0.82 -7.31 -4.43
CA VAL A 389 0.43 -7.02 -3.05
C VAL A 389 -0.77 -6.06 -3.08
N ILE A 390 -1.89 -6.48 -2.49
CA ILE A 390 -3.11 -5.68 -2.39
C ILE A 390 -3.37 -5.34 -0.93
N PHE A 391 -3.68 -4.07 -0.64
CA PHE A 391 -3.96 -3.60 0.71
C PHE A 391 -5.23 -2.76 0.83
N GLY A 392 -6.00 -3.02 1.88
CA GLY A 392 -7.13 -2.21 2.31
C GLY A 392 -8.25 -2.07 1.28
N GLY A 393 -8.90 -0.91 1.24
CA GLY A 393 -10.03 -0.61 0.36
C GLY A 393 -11.37 -0.61 1.07
N GLU A 394 -12.45 -0.63 0.30
CA GLU A 394 -13.82 -0.68 0.80
C GLU A 394 -14.59 -1.80 0.11
N HIS A 395 -15.27 -2.61 0.93
CA HIS A 395 -16.18 -3.66 0.50
C HIS A 395 -17.63 -3.19 0.67
N ILE A 396 -18.57 -3.79 -0.05
CA ILE A 396 -20.01 -3.57 0.14
C ILE A 396 -20.67 -4.89 0.53
N LYS A 397 -21.23 -4.96 1.73
CA LYS A 397 -21.85 -6.18 2.25
C LYS A 397 -23.23 -6.39 1.62
N LYS A 398 -23.60 -7.65 1.37
CA LYS A 398 -24.98 -8.02 0.99
C LYS A 398 -26.02 -7.63 2.05
N SER A 399 -25.65 -7.70 3.32
CA SER A 399 -26.49 -7.28 4.46
C SER A 399 -26.54 -5.76 4.67
N GLY A 400 -25.92 -4.98 3.78
CA GLY A 400 -25.79 -3.54 3.90
C GLY A 400 -24.53 -3.09 4.65
N GLY A 401 -24.08 -1.88 4.30
CA GLY A 401 -22.90 -1.24 4.87
C GLY A 401 -21.62 -1.44 4.05
N ASN A 402 -20.72 -0.47 4.20
CA ASN A 402 -19.51 -0.36 3.37
C ASN A 402 -18.26 -0.39 4.26
N PRO A 403 -17.88 -1.56 4.82
CA PRO A 403 -16.71 -1.65 5.68
C PRO A 403 -15.44 -1.29 4.91
N LYS A 404 -14.57 -0.55 5.58
CA LYS A 404 -13.19 -0.37 5.13
C LYS A 404 -12.38 -1.58 5.57
N LEU A 405 -11.33 -1.86 4.84
CA LEU A 405 -10.46 -3.01 5.07
C LEU A 405 -9.04 -2.53 5.46
N ASN A 406 -8.29 -3.40 6.12
CA ASN A 406 -6.85 -3.26 6.36
C ASN A 406 -6.11 -4.61 6.24
N ASP A 407 -6.71 -5.59 5.57
CA ASP A 407 -6.01 -6.80 5.21
C ASP A 407 -5.01 -6.55 4.08
N ALA A 408 -3.94 -7.36 4.08
CA ALA A 408 -2.95 -7.43 3.02
C ALA A 408 -2.97 -8.82 2.40
N TRP A 409 -2.97 -8.86 1.07
CA TRP A 409 -2.99 -10.09 0.28
C TRP A 409 -1.85 -10.10 -0.71
N LEU A 410 -1.25 -11.28 -0.91
CA LEU A 410 -0.22 -11.54 -1.90
C LEU A 410 -0.77 -12.49 -2.96
N TYR A 411 -0.52 -12.19 -4.23
CA TYR A 411 -0.76 -13.12 -5.33
C TYR A 411 0.57 -13.43 -6.04
N LEU A 412 0.87 -14.72 -6.18
CA LEU A 412 2.02 -15.20 -6.93
C LEU A 412 1.59 -15.67 -8.32
N PRO A 413 1.99 -14.98 -9.40
CA PRO A 413 1.69 -15.39 -10.77
C PRO A 413 2.09 -16.82 -11.12
N SER A 414 3.28 -17.25 -10.67
CA SER A 414 3.83 -18.59 -10.95
C SER A 414 2.97 -19.72 -10.39
N LYS A 415 2.30 -19.48 -9.26
CA LYS A 415 1.44 -20.45 -8.57
C LYS A 415 -0.06 -20.24 -8.81
N GLN A 416 -0.45 -19.05 -9.23
CA GLN A 416 -1.84 -18.60 -9.30
C GLN A 416 -2.62 -18.73 -7.98
N ILE A 417 -1.92 -18.48 -6.87
CA ILE A 417 -2.46 -18.60 -5.51
C ILE A 417 -2.48 -17.22 -4.86
N TRP A 418 -3.60 -16.94 -4.18
CA TRP A 418 -3.71 -15.84 -3.22
C TRP A 418 -3.38 -16.34 -1.81
N THR A 419 -2.56 -15.57 -1.11
CA THR A 419 -2.18 -15.77 0.29
C THR A 419 -2.56 -14.53 1.08
N VAL A 420 -3.29 -14.70 2.17
CA VAL A 420 -3.51 -13.62 3.14
C VAL A 420 -2.23 -13.43 3.95
N ILE A 421 -1.62 -12.25 3.84
CA ILE A 421 -0.43 -11.89 4.62
C ILE A 421 -0.86 -11.32 5.96
N SER A 422 -1.78 -10.34 5.93
CA SER A 422 -2.23 -9.64 7.12
C SER A 422 -3.75 -9.68 7.17
N VAL A 423 -4.29 -10.22 8.27
CA VAL A 423 -5.74 -10.41 8.42
C VAL A 423 -6.48 -9.10 8.68
N ASN A 424 -7.73 -9.04 8.23
CA ASN A 424 -8.58 -7.87 8.43
C ASN A 424 -8.94 -7.67 9.92
N GLY A 425 -8.42 -6.61 10.51
CA GLY A 425 -8.68 -6.21 11.90
C GLY A 425 -9.88 -5.27 12.07
N CYS A 426 -10.64 -4.94 11.01
CA CYS A 426 -11.64 -3.87 11.06
C CYS A 426 -12.91 -4.17 11.87
N ASN A 427 -13.12 -5.43 12.26
CA ASN A 427 -14.17 -5.82 13.20
C ASN A 427 -13.63 -6.03 14.63
N ALA A 428 -12.38 -5.65 14.88
CA ALA A 428 -11.81 -5.61 16.21
C ALA A 428 -12.53 -4.58 17.08
N GLY A 429 -12.60 -4.83 18.40
CA GLY A 429 -12.99 -3.77 19.34
C GLY A 429 -11.93 -2.67 19.41
N ASP A 430 -12.15 -1.70 20.30
CA ASP A 430 -11.24 -0.57 20.56
C ASP A 430 -9.79 -0.98 20.94
N ASP A 431 -9.56 -2.28 21.19
CA ASP A 431 -8.28 -2.92 21.50
C ASP A 431 -7.52 -3.46 20.26
N GLY A 432 -8.08 -3.33 19.04
CA GLY A 432 -7.41 -3.70 17.79
C GLY A 432 -7.28 -5.22 17.54
N TYR A 433 -7.88 -6.07 18.37
CA TYR A 433 -7.92 -7.53 18.17
C TYR A 433 -9.20 -7.98 17.45
N PRO A 434 -9.09 -8.76 16.34
CA PRO A 434 -10.26 -9.23 15.60
C PRO A 434 -11.17 -10.07 16.49
N ARG A 435 -12.44 -9.66 16.63
CA ARG A 435 -13.46 -10.47 17.31
C ARG A 435 -14.07 -11.43 16.30
N GLY A 436 -13.48 -12.62 16.16
CA GLY A 436 -13.97 -13.69 15.30
C GLY A 436 -12.86 -14.68 14.96
N LEU A 437 -13.03 -15.94 15.38
CA LEU A 437 -12.07 -17.05 15.43
C LEU A 437 -11.06 -17.19 14.26
N SER A 438 -9.76 -17.20 14.60
CA SER A 438 -8.88 -18.35 14.33
C SER A 438 -7.75 -18.38 15.37
N ILE A 439 -7.84 -19.28 16.35
CA ILE A 439 -6.70 -19.67 17.18
C ILE A 439 -5.90 -20.61 16.28
N SER A 440 -4.83 -20.14 15.65
CA SER A 440 -3.87 -21.04 15.00
C SER A 440 -3.17 -21.86 16.09
N MET A 441 -2.99 -23.15 15.81
CA MET A 441 -2.45 -24.20 16.70
C MET A 441 -1.07 -23.93 17.32
N SER A 442 -0.43 -22.79 17.06
CA SER A 442 0.88 -22.41 17.60
C SER A 442 0.86 -21.94 19.07
N LEU A 443 -0.32 -21.66 19.64
CA LEU A 443 -0.45 -21.32 21.06
C LEU A 443 -0.47 -22.54 22.00
N PHE A 444 -0.71 -23.75 21.49
CA PHE A 444 -0.78 -24.94 22.36
C PHE A 444 0.62 -25.39 22.84
N GLU A 445 1.66 -25.22 22.02
CA GLU A 445 3.04 -25.56 22.42
C GLU A 445 3.64 -24.53 23.39
N ALA A 446 3.29 -23.24 23.25
CA ALA A 446 3.69 -22.22 24.22
C ALA A 446 3.02 -22.43 25.59
N PHE A 447 1.78 -22.92 25.63
CA PHE A 447 1.10 -23.30 26.88
C PHE A 447 1.73 -24.54 27.53
N ALA A 448 2.23 -25.50 26.75
CA ALA A 448 2.97 -26.65 27.28
C ALA A 448 4.34 -26.25 27.85
N ALA A 449 5.04 -25.30 27.22
CA ALA A 449 6.34 -24.80 27.69
C ALA A 449 6.22 -23.99 29.00
N VAL A 450 5.17 -23.18 29.17
CA VAL A 450 4.93 -22.42 30.41
C VAL A 450 4.58 -23.33 31.58
N ILE A 451 3.94 -24.48 31.33
CA ILE A 451 3.64 -25.48 32.37
C ILE A 451 4.91 -26.23 32.81
N LEU A 452 5.89 -26.44 31.91
CA LEU A 452 7.18 -27.07 32.25
C LEU A 452 8.13 -26.14 33.02
N VAL A 453 8.15 -24.83 32.72
CA VAL A 453 9.00 -23.88 33.46
C VAL A 453 8.45 -23.60 34.87
N ALA A 454 7.12 -23.66 35.07
CA ALA A 454 6.50 -23.52 36.39
C ALA A 454 6.84 -24.68 37.35
N GLY A 455 7.27 -25.83 36.83
CA GLY A 455 7.71 -26.99 37.63
C GLY A 455 9.14 -26.90 38.17
N ILE A 456 9.98 -26.01 37.63
CA ILE A 456 11.40 -25.92 37.99
C ILE A 456 11.70 -24.71 38.91
N SER A 457 10.82 -23.71 38.97
CA SER A 457 11.01 -22.53 39.83
C SER A 457 10.55 -22.68 41.29
N TRP A 458 10.07 -23.85 41.73
CA TRP A 458 9.76 -24.08 43.15
C TRP A 458 11.04 -24.33 43.99
N LEU A 459 12.14 -24.82 43.41
CA LEU A 459 13.30 -25.28 44.20
C LEU A 459 14.44 -24.27 44.41
N VAL A 460 14.36 -23.04 43.90
CA VAL A 460 15.49 -22.07 43.99
C VAL A 460 15.20 -20.84 44.89
N CYS A 461 13.96 -20.63 45.35
CA CYS A 461 13.63 -19.45 46.18
C CYS A 461 13.58 -19.70 47.71
N GLN A 462 13.99 -20.88 48.21
CA GLN A 462 14.01 -21.17 49.66
C GLN A 462 15.38 -20.98 50.35
N GLN A 463 16.34 -20.26 49.76
CA GLN A 463 17.64 -19.99 50.39
C GLN A 463 17.98 -18.50 50.61
N TRP A 464 17.01 -17.58 50.53
CA TRP A 464 17.31 -16.15 50.69
C TRP A 464 16.36 -15.34 51.57
N ALA A 465 15.77 -15.97 52.60
CA ALA A 465 14.97 -15.27 53.60
C ALA A 465 15.13 -15.87 55.01
N HIS A 466 16.36 -15.86 55.53
CA HIS A 466 16.59 -15.84 56.98
C HIS A 466 17.80 -14.95 57.27
N ARG A 467 17.54 -13.67 57.52
CA ARG A 467 18.24 -12.80 58.50
C ARG A 467 17.75 -11.38 58.31
N ARG A 468 16.95 -10.93 59.29
CA ARG A 468 17.02 -9.65 60.02
C ARG A 468 15.62 -9.26 60.49
N GLU A 469 15.22 -9.82 61.62
CA GLU A 469 14.34 -9.15 62.57
C GLU A 469 15.21 -8.56 63.67
N TYR A 470 14.99 -7.27 63.98
CA TYR A 470 14.80 -6.63 65.29
C TYR A 470 15.04 -5.12 65.09
N SER A 471 14.02 -4.25 65.11
CA SER A 471 13.14 -3.75 66.19
C SER A 471 13.75 -2.52 66.93
N PRO A 472 12.94 -1.52 67.32
CA PRO A 472 13.36 -0.18 67.72
C PRO A 472 13.53 -0.04 69.24
N ILE A 473 14.29 0.96 69.70
CA ILE A 473 14.34 1.39 71.11
C ILE A 473 14.52 2.91 71.18
N GLU A 474 13.64 3.55 71.95
CA GLU A 474 13.78 4.69 72.88
C GLU A 474 12.39 4.75 73.58
N ASP A 475 12.18 4.81 74.89
CA ASP A 475 12.96 5.13 76.10
C ASP A 475 12.52 4.13 77.23
N GLU A 476 13.08 4.00 78.44
CA GLU A 476 13.68 4.93 79.40
C GLU A 476 14.32 4.09 80.54
N ASP A 477 15.11 4.76 81.41
CA ASP A 477 15.54 4.38 82.78
C ASP A 477 16.94 3.77 83.06
N GLU A 478 17.83 4.69 83.42
CA GLU A 478 18.60 4.85 84.68
C GLU A 478 19.69 3.86 85.16
N GLU A 479 20.85 4.50 85.41
CA GLU A 479 21.84 4.34 86.52
C GLU A 479 22.54 2.96 86.69
N PHE A 480 23.87 2.84 86.57
CA PHE A 480 24.96 3.47 87.33
C PHE A 480 26.32 3.12 86.69
#